data_AF-A0A3G8LFR0-F1
#
_entry.id   AF-A0A3G8LFR0-F1
#
_cell.length_a   1.000
_cell.length_b   1.000
_cell.length_c   1.000
_cell.angle_alpha   90.00
_cell.angle_beta   90.00
_cell.angle_gamma   90.00
#
_symmetry.space_group_name_H-M   'P 1'
#
loop_
_entity.id
_entity.type
_entity.pdbx_description
1 polymer ?
#
loop_
_entity_poly.entity_id
_entity_poly.type
_entity_poly.pdbx_seq_one_letter_code
_entity_poly.pdbx_strand_id
1 'polypeptide(L)'
;MSRKQFTAEQKLKYIKILIEKDLEMAMITFVEDFWEERYKENYLKYKNKRNPFKYAKMLITDWYNLYNLDMELLKSKTGIAPKKGKSGRKRKISINDLNEYERQFYQDVLEEILEEHGITNSDIIEKVKKRKDEKNIKNCRMKILAEIFDINRTSIYSNYLKKQKKDSKEKYIKQEIIDWILAEAEKSGLVIGRDKLYYKYIRSTKKYVSSYVFRINYEKS
;
A
#
# COMPACT_ATOMS: atom_id res chain seq x y z
N MET A 1 -13.01 12.70 -41.82
CA MET A 1 -13.32 11.26 -41.65
C MET A 1 -12.65 10.75 -40.39
N SER A 2 -13.45 10.35 -39.39
CA SER A 2 -12.94 9.62 -38.21
C SER A 2 -12.12 8.41 -38.69
N ARG A 3 -10.90 8.22 -38.15
CA ARG A 3 -10.08 7.04 -38.45
C ARG A 3 -10.89 5.82 -37.97
N LYS A 4 -11.61 5.14 -38.87
CA LYS A 4 -12.28 3.86 -38.56
C LYS A 4 -11.26 2.97 -37.84
N GLN A 5 -11.48 2.78 -36.54
CA GLN A 5 -10.67 1.91 -35.68
C GLN A 5 -11.01 0.46 -36.03
N PHE A 6 -10.02 -0.42 -36.06
CA PHE A 6 -10.24 -1.85 -36.29
C PHE A 6 -11.00 -2.46 -35.11
N THR A 7 -12.03 -3.24 -35.39
CA THR A 7 -12.78 -3.99 -34.36
C THR A 7 -11.93 -5.14 -33.79
N ALA A 8 -12.31 -5.68 -32.64
CA ALA A 8 -11.61 -6.82 -32.03
C ALA A 8 -11.61 -8.05 -32.95
N GLU A 9 -12.75 -8.34 -33.59
CA GLU A 9 -12.89 -9.45 -34.53
C GLU A 9 -11.96 -9.32 -35.74
N GLN A 10 -11.84 -8.10 -36.29
CA GLN A 10 -10.93 -7.83 -37.40
C GLN A 10 -9.47 -8.06 -37.00
N LYS A 11 -9.06 -7.61 -35.82
CA LYS A 11 -7.70 -7.85 -35.30
C LYS A 11 -7.44 -9.35 -35.10
N LEU A 12 -8.40 -10.06 -34.49
CA LEU A 12 -8.31 -11.50 -34.23
C LEU A 12 -8.21 -12.33 -35.51
N LYS A 13 -8.89 -11.93 -36.60
CA LYS A 13 -8.76 -12.58 -37.91
C LYS A 13 -7.29 -12.65 -38.36
N TYR A 14 -6.57 -11.52 -38.34
CA TYR A 14 -5.17 -11.47 -38.78
C TYR A 14 -4.20 -12.14 -37.81
N ILE A 15 -4.49 -12.08 -36.50
CA ILE A 15 -3.73 -12.82 -35.49
C ILE A 15 -3.84 -14.34 -35.73
N LYS A 16 -5.05 -14.86 -36.03
CA LYS A 16 -5.22 -16.29 -36.34
C LYS A 16 -4.43 -16.72 -37.57
N ILE A 17 -4.47 -15.93 -38.64
CA ILE A 17 -3.70 -16.20 -39.86
C ILE A 17 -2.19 -16.22 -39.56
N LEU A 18 -1.71 -15.29 -38.74
CA LEU A 18 -0.31 -15.26 -38.30
C LEU A 18 0.08 -16.52 -37.51
N ILE A 19 -0.80 -17.03 -36.64
CA ILE A 19 -0.57 -18.22 -35.81
C ILE A 19 -0.62 -19.51 -36.64
N GLU A 20 -1.60 -19.63 -37.54
CA GLU A 20 -1.86 -20.85 -38.32
C GLU A 20 -0.95 -20.99 -39.54
N LYS A 21 -0.48 -19.87 -40.09
CA LYS A 21 0.39 -19.80 -41.25
C LYS A 21 1.66 -19.06 -40.87
N ASP A 22 1.81 -17.82 -41.31
CA ASP A 22 2.94 -16.96 -41.00
C ASP A 22 2.58 -15.47 -41.16
N LEU A 23 3.55 -14.60 -40.84
CA LEU A 23 3.40 -13.15 -40.90
C LEU A 23 3.23 -12.66 -42.33
N GLU A 24 3.87 -13.31 -43.30
CA GLU A 24 3.81 -12.92 -44.70
C GLU A 24 2.39 -13.10 -45.25
N MET A 25 1.79 -14.26 -45.00
CA MET A 25 0.41 -14.56 -45.40
C MET A 25 -0.60 -13.66 -44.69
N ALA A 26 -0.39 -13.35 -43.40
CA ALA A 26 -1.23 -12.41 -42.66
C ALA A 26 -1.15 -11.00 -43.25
N MET A 27 0.04 -10.55 -43.66
CA MET A 27 0.26 -9.27 -44.31
C MET A 27 -0.38 -9.20 -45.69
N ILE A 28 -0.23 -10.24 -46.53
CA ILE A 28 -0.89 -10.32 -47.86
C ILE A 28 -2.40 -10.21 -47.70
N THR A 29 -2.98 -11.05 -46.84
CA THR A 29 -4.44 -11.06 -46.60
C THR A 29 -4.95 -9.72 -46.08
N PHE A 30 -4.19 -9.04 -45.21
CA PHE A 30 -4.55 -7.71 -44.71
C PHE A 30 -4.56 -6.65 -45.82
N VAL A 31 -3.59 -6.71 -46.73
CA VAL A 31 -3.47 -5.77 -47.84
C VAL A 31 -4.65 -5.96 -48.80
N GLU A 32 -4.93 -7.21 -49.17
CA GLU A 32 -6.05 -7.57 -50.06
C GLU A 32 -7.41 -7.18 -49.44
N ASP A 33 -7.66 -7.57 -48.19
CA ASP A 33 -8.96 -7.36 -47.53
C ASP A 33 -9.23 -5.87 -47.21
N PHE A 34 -8.24 -5.16 -46.66
CA PHE A 34 -8.46 -3.84 -46.07
C PHE A 34 -7.78 -2.70 -46.82
N TRP A 35 -6.57 -2.91 -47.31
CA TRP A 35 -5.82 -1.82 -47.93
C TRP A 35 -6.40 -1.49 -49.30
N GLU A 36 -6.72 -2.52 -50.10
CA GLU A 36 -7.32 -2.34 -51.42
C GLU A 36 -8.69 -1.69 -51.32
N GLU A 37 -9.59 -2.13 -50.44
CA GLU A 37 -10.91 -1.50 -50.29
C GLU A 37 -10.83 -0.05 -49.78
N ARG A 38 -9.91 0.25 -48.85
CA ARG A 38 -9.83 1.56 -48.19
C ARG A 38 -9.14 2.62 -49.02
N TYR A 39 -8.26 2.23 -49.95
CA TYR A 39 -7.41 3.14 -50.71
C TYR A 39 -7.45 2.93 -52.22
N LYS A 40 -8.30 2.03 -52.76
CA LYS A 40 -8.45 1.75 -54.21
C LYS A 40 -8.53 3.01 -55.07
N GLU A 41 -9.38 3.96 -54.68
CA GLU A 41 -9.64 5.18 -55.45
C GLU A 41 -8.55 6.26 -55.27
N ASN A 42 -7.74 6.16 -54.23
CA ASN A 42 -6.71 7.15 -53.89
C ASN A 42 -5.27 6.62 -54.09
N TYR A 43 -5.13 5.44 -54.70
CA TYR A 43 -3.85 4.75 -54.88
C TYR A 43 -2.84 5.58 -55.69
N LEU A 44 -3.32 6.32 -56.70
CA LEU A 44 -2.51 7.25 -57.49
C LEU A 44 -2.12 8.52 -56.72
N LYS A 45 -2.93 8.97 -55.75
CA LYS A 45 -2.73 10.22 -55.00
C LYS A 45 -1.75 10.07 -53.83
N TYR A 46 -1.56 8.85 -53.32
CA TYR A 46 -0.72 8.56 -52.14
C TYR A 46 0.41 7.55 -52.38
N LYS A 47 0.80 7.33 -53.65
CA LYS A 47 1.85 6.38 -54.10
C LYS A 47 3.14 6.41 -53.24
N ASN A 48 3.43 7.53 -52.57
CA ASN A 48 4.64 7.74 -51.78
C ASN A 48 4.48 7.79 -50.24
N LYS A 49 3.32 7.52 -49.64
CA LYS A 49 3.14 7.83 -48.19
C LYS A 49 2.97 6.67 -47.21
N ARG A 50 2.91 5.40 -47.61
CA ARG A 50 3.12 4.23 -46.73
C ARG A 50 3.17 2.95 -47.56
N ASN A 51 4.22 2.16 -47.41
CA ASN A 51 4.25 0.80 -47.94
C ASN A 51 3.16 -0.03 -47.19
N PRO A 52 2.17 -0.59 -47.91
CA PRO A 52 1.02 -1.27 -47.30
C PRO A 52 1.44 -2.49 -46.48
N PHE A 53 2.43 -3.24 -46.97
CA PHE A 53 3.04 -4.35 -46.24
C PHE A 53 3.77 -3.87 -44.97
N LYS A 54 4.48 -2.74 -45.03
CA LYS A 54 5.11 -2.15 -43.83
C LYS A 54 4.07 -1.75 -42.78
N TYR A 55 2.92 -1.22 -43.23
CA TYR A 55 1.82 -0.85 -42.34
C TYR A 55 1.11 -2.07 -41.74
N ALA A 56 0.84 -3.08 -42.57
CA ALA A 56 0.29 -4.37 -42.15
C ALA A 56 1.19 -5.04 -41.11
N LYS A 57 2.50 -5.11 -41.38
CA LYS A 57 3.50 -5.67 -40.47
C LYS A 57 3.43 -5.03 -39.09
N MET A 58 3.45 -3.70 -39.02
CA MET A 58 3.41 -2.95 -37.76
C MET A 58 2.14 -3.29 -36.97
N LEU A 59 0.96 -3.18 -37.61
CA LEU A 59 -0.31 -3.40 -36.94
C LEU A 59 -0.49 -4.85 -36.47
N ILE A 60 -0.20 -5.82 -37.33
CA ILE A 60 -0.37 -7.25 -37.01
C ILE A 60 0.59 -7.65 -35.88
N THR A 61 1.84 -7.15 -35.91
CA THR A 61 2.80 -7.41 -34.83
C THR A 61 2.35 -6.79 -33.52
N ASP A 62 1.87 -5.54 -33.53
CA ASP A 62 1.36 -4.87 -32.34
C ASP A 62 0.15 -5.61 -31.76
N TRP A 63 -0.79 -6.04 -32.61
CA TRP A 63 -1.96 -6.80 -32.17
C TRP A 63 -1.59 -8.18 -31.64
N TYR A 64 -0.64 -8.87 -32.27
CA TYR A 64 -0.16 -10.16 -31.80
C TYR A 64 0.56 -10.06 -30.45
N ASN A 65 1.36 -9.02 -30.26
CA ASN A 65 2.03 -8.75 -28.98
C ASN A 65 1.00 -8.48 -27.87
N LEU A 66 -0.03 -7.68 -28.16
CA LEU A 66 -1.12 -7.42 -27.20
C LEU A 66 -1.94 -8.68 -26.93
N TYR A 67 -2.28 -9.46 -27.96
CA TYR A 67 -2.97 -10.73 -27.81
C TYR A 67 -2.17 -11.73 -26.98
N ASN A 68 -0.86 -11.81 -27.17
CA ASN A 68 0.01 -12.65 -26.35
C ASN A 68 0.11 -12.15 -24.91
N LEU A 69 0.19 -10.84 -24.69
CA LEU A 69 0.15 -10.27 -23.35
C LEU A 69 -1.19 -10.60 -22.66
N ASP A 70 -2.32 -10.45 -23.36
CA ASP A 70 -3.63 -10.79 -22.82
C ASP A 70 -3.78 -12.30 -22.58
N MET A 71 -3.26 -13.14 -23.47
CA MET A 71 -3.24 -14.60 -23.28
C MET A 71 -2.29 -15.02 -22.16
N GLU A 72 -1.16 -14.35 -21.98
CA GLU A 72 -0.26 -14.54 -20.84
C GLU A 72 -0.90 -14.07 -19.53
N LEU A 73 -1.65 -12.97 -19.56
CA LEU A 73 -2.42 -12.47 -18.41
C LEU A 73 -3.57 -13.42 -18.07
N LEU A 74 -4.26 -13.98 -19.05
CA LEU A 74 -5.27 -15.03 -18.86
C LEU A 74 -4.65 -16.32 -18.32
N LYS A 75 -3.50 -16.75 -18.87
CA LYS A 75 -2.72 -17.88 -18.33
C LYS A 75 -2.25 -17.61 -16.89
N SER A 76 -1.89 -16.36 -16.57
CA SER A 76 -1.48 -15.94 -15.23
C SER A 76 -2.62 -15.91 -14.22
N LYS A 77 -3.87 -15.70 -14.68
CA LYS A 77 -5.08 -15.85 -13.86
C LYS A 77 -5.39 -17.33 -13.55
N THR A 78 -4.91 -18.26 -14.37
CA THR A 78 -5.12 -19.72 -14.19
C THR A 78 -3.92 -20.46 -13.57
N GLY A 79 -2.81 -19.79 -13.23
CA GLY A 79 -1.70 -20.44 -12.55
C GLY A 79 -0.44 -19.59 -12.47
N ILE A 80 0.09 -19.40 -11.26
CA ILE A 80 1.34 -18.68 -11.00
C ILE A 80 2.49 -19.47 -11.64
N ALA A 81 2.88 -19.11 -12.87
CA ALA A 81 4.12 -19.62 -13.45
C ALA A 81 5.29 -19.10 -12.60
N PRO A 82 6.19 -19.97 -12.10
CA PRO A 82 7.32 -19.54 -11.29
C PRO A 82 8.24 -18.67 -12.14
N LYS A 83 8.28 -17.35 -11.83
CA LYS A 83 9.19 -16.41 -12.47
C LYS A 83 10.63 -16.95 -12.34
N LYS A 84 11.33 -17.19 -13.44
CA LYS A 84 12.76 -17.56 -13.41
C LYS A 84 13.55 -16.35 -12.87
N GLY A 85 14.39 -16.57 -11.85
CA GLY A 85 15.31 -15.53 -11.38
C GLY A 85 16.42 -15.25 -12.40
N LYS A 86 17.18 -14.16 -12.21
CA LYS A 86 18.30 -13.75 -13.10
C LYS A 86 19.37 -14.85 -13.32
N SER A 87 19.42 -15.87 -12.47
CA SER A 87 20.39 -16.99 -12.52
C SER A 87 19.80 -18.33 -12.95
N GLY A 88 18.60 -18.36 -13.54
CA GLY A 88 17.95 -19.62 -13.98
C GLY A 88 17.37 -20.47 -12.85
N ARG A 89 17.62 -20.13 -11.58
CA ARG A 89 16.94 -20.74 -10.43
C ARG A 89 15.48 -20.30 -10.38
N LYS A 90 14.57 -21.24 -10.07
CA LYS A 90 13.17 -20.93 -9.75
C LYS A 90 13.17 -19.89 -8.62
N ARG A 91 12.53 -18.74 -8.84
CA ARG A 91 12.40 -17.71 -7.80
C ARG A 91 11.64 -18.32 -6.63
N LYS A 92 12.10 -18.04 -5.40
CA LYS A 92 11.34 -18.37 -4.19
C LYS A 92 10.04 -17.55 -4.21
N ILE A 93 8.90 -18.25 -4.26
CA ILE A 93 7.58 -17.65 -4.16
C ILE A 93 7.44 -17.04 -2.77
N SER A 94 7.08 -15.77 -2.71
CA SER A 94 6.78 -15.06 -1.47
C SER A 94 5.28 -14.97 -1.28
N ILE A 95 4.82 -14.71 -0.05
CA ILE A 95 3.39 -14.46 0.23
C ILE A 95 2.83 -13.32 -0.65
N ASN A 96 3.68 -12.39 -1.09
CA ASN A 96 3.31 -11.29 -1.96
C ASN A 96 3.01 -11.70 -3.40
N ASP A 97 3.43 -12.91 -3.82
CA ASP A 97 3.17 -13.46 -5.14
C ASP A 97 1.82 -14.22 -5.19
N LEU A 98 1.14 -14.39 -4.05
CA LEU A 98 -0.18 -15.03 -3.95
C LEU A 98 -1.32 -14.02 -4.17
N ASN A 99 -2.41 -14.48 -4.79
CA ASN A 99 -3.65 -13.69 -4.91
C ASN A 99 -4.44 -13.66 -3.58
N GLU A 100 -5.48 -12.84 -3.50
CA GLU A 100 -6.24 -12.63 -2.25
C GLU A 100 -6.92 -13.91 -1.76
N TYR A 101 -7.54 -14.69 -2.66
CA TYR A 101 -8.19 -15.95 -2.33
C TYR A 101 -7.19 -17.00 -1.82
N GLU A 102 -6.05 -17.14 -2.50
CA GLU A 102 -4.98 -18.06 -2.07
C GLU A 102 -4.44 -17.68 -0.70
N ARG A 103 -4.25 -16.38 -0.43
CA ARG A 103 -3.79 -15.91 0.89
C ARG A 103 -4.79 -16.27 1.98
N GLN A 104 -6.08 -16.04 1.74
CA GLN A 104 -7.13 -16.38 2.70
C GLN A 104 -7.15 -17.89 2.95
N PHE A 105 -7.14 -18.70 1.89
CA PHE A 105 -7.13 -20.15 2.01
C PHE A 105 -5.94 -20.67 2.83
N TYR A 106 -4.73 -20.17 2.57
CA TYR A 106 -3.56 -20.56 3.37
C TYR A 106 -3.60 -20.03 4.80
N GLN A 107 -4.26 -18.90 5.04
CA GLN A 107 -4.46 -18.38 6.38
C GLN A 107 -5.41 -19.27 7.17
N ASP A 108 -6.55 -19.65 6.60
CA ASP A 108 -7.55 -20.53 7.22
C ASP A 108 -6.92 -21.89 7.62
N VAL A 109 -6.20 -22.53 6.69
CA VAL A 109 -5.49 -23.80 6.95
C VAL A 109 -4.44 -23.64 8.06
N LEU A 110 -3.76 -22.50 8.11
CA LEU A 110 -2.73 -22.25 9.12
C LEU A 110 -3.35 -22.00 10.49
N GLU A 111 -4.50 -21.33 10.57
CA GLU A 111 -5.27 -21.16 11.80
C GLU A 111 -5.78 -22.51 12.32
N GLU A 112 -6.31 -23.37 11.45
CA GLU A 112 -6.73 -24.74 11.81
C GLU A 112 -5.58 -25.56 12.43
N ILE A 113 -4.40 -25.56 11.79
CA ILE A 113 -3.20 -26.25 12.32
C ILE A 113 -2.77 -25.68 13.68
N LEU A 114 -2.88 -24.36 13.87
CA LEU A 114 -2.53 -23.73 15.15
C LEU A 114 -3.49 -24.17 16.25
N GLU A 115 -4.79 -24.22 15.96
CA GLU A 115 -5.82 -24.70 16.87
C GLU A 115 -5.62 -26.19 17.23
N GLU A 116 -5.36 -27.05 16.24
CA GLU A 116 -5.06 -28.47 16.45
C GLU A 116 -3.88 -28.70 17.40
N HIS A 117 -2.85 -27.86 17.28
CA HIS A 117 -1.67 -27.91 18.15
C HIS A 117 -1.82 -27.15 19.47
N GLY A 118 -3.00 -26.57 19.74
CA GLY A 118 -3.26 -25.78 20.95
C GLY A 118 -2.37 -24.53 21.05
N ILE A 119 -1.86 -24.04 19.92
CA ILE A 119 -1.00 -22.85 19.87
C ILE A 119 -1.90 -21.63 19.92
N THR A 120 -1.76 -20.85 20.99
CA THR A 120 -2.57 -19.66 21.18
C THR A 120 -1.96 -18.46 20.45
N ASN A 121 -2.82 -17.49 20.14
CA ASN A 121 -2.40 -16.18 19.63
C ASN A 121 -1.36 -15.48 20.52
N SER A 122 -1.39 -15.70 21.84
CA SER A 122 -0.37 -15.23 22.78
C SER A 122 1.01 -15.81 22.49
N ASP A 123 1.09 -17.12 22.22
CA ASP A 123 2.35 -17.83 21.96
C ASP A 123 3.02 -17.29 20.69
N ILE A 124 2.21 -17.01 19.66
CA ILE A 124 2.67 -16.41 18.41
C ILE A 124 3.24 -15.01 18.66
N ILE A 125 2.52 -14.16 19.40
CA ILE A 125 2.96 -12.79 19.73
C ILE A 125 4.29 -12.82 20.49
N GLU A 126 4.42 -13.69 21.49
CA GLU A 126 5.65 -13.81 22.29
C GLU A 126 6.84 -14.24 21.44
N LYS A 127 6.64 -15.26 20.60
CA LYS A 127 7.69 -15.78 19.71
C LYS A 127 8.14 -14.75 18.67
N VAL A 128 7.21 -13.95 18.14
CA VAL A 128 7.53 -12.85 17.23
C VAL A 128 8.31 -11.75 17.94
N LYS A 129 7.92 -11.35 19.16
CA LYS A 129 8.66 -10.37 19.97
C LYS A 129 10.09 -10.84 20.23
N LYS A 130 10.25 -12.08 20.72
CA LYS A 130 11.57 -12.66 20.99
C LYS A 130 12.48 -12.65 19.75
N ARG A 131 11.97 -13.11 18.61
CA ARG A 131 12.74 -13.11 17.35
C ARG A 131 13.04 -11.71 16.81
N LYS A 132 12.14 -10.74 17.04
CA LYS A 132 12.38 -9.34 16.67
C LYS A 132 13.58 -8.79 17.44
N ASP A 133 13.65 -9.07 18.74
CA ASP A 133 14.73 -8.61 19.62
C ASP A 133 16.04 -9.33 19.27
N GLU A 134 16.03 -10.66 19.09
CA GLU A 134 17.20 -11.45 18.65
C GLU A 134 17.79 -10.95 17.33
N LYS A 135 16.93 -10.53 16.39
CA LYS A 135 17.35 -10.06 15.05
C LYS A 135 17.51 -8.54 14.94
N ASN A 136 17.36 -7.80 16.03
CA ASN A 136 17.42 -6.33 16.04
C ASN A 136 16.53 -5.65 14.97
N ILE A 137 15.34 -6.20 14.71
CA ILE A 137 14.43 -5.67 13.70
C ILE A 137 13.72 -4.42 14.25
N LYS A 138 14.16 -3.23 13.86
CA LYS A 138 13.61 -1.95 14.35
C LYS A 138 12.13 -1.73 13.96
N ASN A 139 11.75 -2.08 12.74
CA ASN A 139 10.44 -1.77 12.16
C ASN A 139 9.60 -3.03 11.86
N CYS A 140 9.25 -3.79 12.89
CA CYS A 140 8.24 -4.84 12.78
C CYS A 140 6.84 -4.26 12.99
N ARG A 141 5.97 -4.34 11.97
CA ARG A 141 4.58 -3.84 12.03
C ARG A 141 3.69 -4.83 12.79
N MET A 142 3.80 -4.85 14.12
CA MET A 142 2.99 -5.72 14.99
C MET A 142 1.47 -5.53 14.81
N LYS A 143 1.02 -4.37 14.30
CA LYS A 143 -0.40 -4.12 13.96
C LYS A 143 -0.92 -5.07 12.87
N ILE A 144 -0.08 -5.39 11.89
CA ILE A 144 -0.43 -6.30 10.79
C ILE A 144 -0.58 -7.73 11.33
N LEU A 145 0.16 -8.09 12.38
CA LEU A 145 0.00 -9.40 13.02
C LEU A 145 -1.39 -9.57 13.64
N ALA A 146 -1.98 -8.50 14.20
CA ALA A 146 -3.36 -8.54 14.66
C ALA A 146 -4.37 -8.72 13.51
N GLU A 147 -4.08 -8.17 12.34
CA GLU A 147 -4.93 -8.32 11.16
C GLU A 147 -4.82 -9.72 10.54
N ILE A 148 -3.65 -10.37 10.64
CA ILE A 148 -3.40 -11.72 10.10
C ILE A 148 -4.02 -12.84 10.94
N PHE A 149 -4.19 -12.66 12.25
CA PHE A 149 -4.66 -13.72 13.15
C PHE A 149 -5.92 -13.33 13.92
N ASP A 150 -6.63 -12.31 13.41
CA ASP A 150 -7.80 -11.66 14.03
C ASP A 150 -7.64 -11.40 15.55
N ILE A 151 -6.44 -10.95 15.95
CA ILE A 151 -6.14 -10.72 17.36
C ILE A 151 -6.60 -9.32 17.74
N ASN A 152 -7.32 -9.20 18.85
CA ASN A 152 -7.64 -7.90 19.42
C ASN A 152 -6.36 -7.07 19.62
N ARG A 153 -6.24 -5.96 18.88
CA ARG A 153 -5.08 -5.07 18.91
C ARG A 153 -4.67 -4.66 20.32
N THR A 154 -5.64 -4.55 21.22
CA THR A 154 -5.43 -4.20 22.63
C THR A 154 -4.55 -5.21 23.37
N SER A 155 -4.62 -6.50 23.02
CA SER A 155 -3.78 -7.55 23.63
C SER A 155 -2.31 -7.39 23.26
N ILE A 156 -2.00 -6.95 22.03
CA ILE A 156 -0.64 -6.67 21.55
C ILE A 156 0.00 -5.52 22.33
N TYR A 157 -0.78 -4.48 22.63
CA TYR A 157 -0.35 -3.28 23.35
C TYR A 157 -0.55 -3.34 24.86
N SER A 158 -1.09 -4.42 25.41
CA SER A 158 -1.34 -4.57 26.85
C SER A 158 -0.06 -4.44 27.70
N ASN A 159 1.11 -4.85 27.17
CA ASN A 159 2.42 -4.60 27.80
C ASN A 159 2.93 -3.16 27.64
N TYR A 160 2.39 -2.38 26.69
CA TYR A 160 2.67 -0.95 26.56
C TYR A 160 1.91 -0.10 27.59
N LEU A 161 0.75 -0.58 28.05
CA LEU A 161 -0.02 0.02 29.14
C LEU A 161 0.55 -0.31 30.53
N LYS A 162 1.31 -1.42 30.68
CA LYS A 162 2.04 -1.76 31.91
C LYS A 162 3.30 -0.92 32.15
N LYS A 163 3.83 -0.22 31.13
CA LYS A 163 4.73 0.90 31.41
C LYS A 163 3.86 2.04 31.93
N GLN A 164 3.91 2.27 33.24
CA GLN A 164 3.37 3.46 33.89
C GLN A 164 3.58 4.63 32.93
N LYS A 165 2.49 5.20 32.41
CA LYS A 165 2.58 6.44 31.62
C LYS A 165 3.23 7.44 32.56
N LYS A 166 4.52 7.72 32.37
CA LYS A 166 5.17 8.87 32.98
C LYS A 166 4.26 10.04 32.65
N ASP A 167 3.68 10.66 33.68
CA ASP A 167 2.53 11.54 33.51
C ASP A 167 2.95 12.62 32.51
N SER A 168 2.29 12.68 31.33
CA SER A 168 2.79 13.50 30.22
C SER A 168 2.83 15.00 30.55
N LYS A 169 2.19 15.35 31.68
CA LYS A 169 2.17 16.65 32.33
C LYS A 169 3.46 16.98 33.10
N GLU A 170 4.28 16.01 33.54
CA GLU A 170 5.51 16.25 34.32
C GLU A 170 6.45 17.25 33.64
N LYS A 171 6.59 17.17 32.31
CA LYS A 171 7.44 18.08 31.54
C LYS A 171 7.00 19.56 31.60
N TYR A 172 5.77 19.82 32.03
CA TYR A 172 5.21 21.17 32.18
C TYR A 172 5.19 21.64 33.64
N ILE A 173 5.54 20.78 34.59
CA ILE A 173 5.65 21.15 36.01
C ILE A 173 6.93 21.95 36.19
N LYS A 174 6.78 23.17 36.72
CA LYS A 174 7.85 24.11 37.02
C LYS A 174 7.67 24.58 38.45
N GLN A 175 8.59 24.19 39.33
CA GLN A 175 8.51 24.50 40.77
C GLN A 175 8.38 26.01 41.02
N GLU A 176 9.10 26.85 40.27
CA GLU A 176 9.01 28.32 40.36
C GLU A 176 7.58 28.87 40.19
N ILE A 177 6.76 28.23 39.34
CA ILE A 177 5.37 28.66 39.11
C ILE A 177 4.49 28.20 40.28
N ILE A 178 4.72 26.98 40.78
CA ILE A 178 4.01 26.43 41.93
C ILE A 178 4.27 27.27 43.18
N ASP A 179 5.54 27.56 43.48
CA ASP A 179 5.94 28.37 44.64
C ASP A 179 5.33 29.76 44.57
N TRP A 180 5.29 30.36 43.38
CA TRP A 180 4.63 31.65 43.18
C TRP A 180 3.12 31.57 43.40
N ILE A 181 2.45 30.53 42.90
CA ILE A 181 1.01 30.32 43.08
C ILE A 181 0.68 30.20 44.57
N LEU A 182 1.44 29.38 45.31
CA LEU A 182 1.24 29.17 46.75
C LEU A 182 1.43 30.47 47.54
N ALA A 183 2.56 31.16 47.34
CA ALA A 183 2.84 32.42 48.03
C ALA A 183 1.79 33.50 47.75
N GLU A 184 1.23 33.53 46.54
CA GLU A 184 0.22 34.50 46.16
C GLU A 184 -1.19 34.12 46.61
N ALA A 185 -1.50 32.83 46.67
CA ALA A 185 -2.73 32.31 47.23
C ALA A 185 -2.79 32.55 48.75
N GLU A 186 -1.69 32.34 49.47
CA GLU A 186 -1.58 32.61 50.92
C GLU A 186 -1.88 34.07 51.28
N LYS A 187 -1.36 35.04 50.51
CA LYS A 187 -1.67 36.47 50.69
C LYS A 187 -3.16 36.80 50.58
N SER A 188 -3.93 35.95 49.91
CA SER A 188 -5.38 36.09 49.72
C SER A 188 -6.23 35.23 50.64
N GLY A 189 -5.62 34.52 51.60
CA GLY A 189 -6.30 33.53 52.44
C GLY A 189 -6.83 32.33 51.65
N LEU A 190 -6.16 31.96 50.54
CA LEU A 190 -6.52 30.87 49.64
C LEU A 190 -7.87 31.03 48.91
N VAL A 191 -8.42 32.25 48.86
CA VAL A 191 -9.73 32.53 48.22
C VAL A 191 -9.58 32.90 46.73
N ILE A 192 -8.36 33.18 46.26
CA ILE A 192 -8.14 33.61 44.88
C ILE A 192 -8.19 32.44 43.88
N GLY A 193 -9.07 32.55 42.89
CA GLY A 193 -9.20 31.54 41.84
C GLY A 193 -8.07 31.57 40.79
N ARG A 194 -7.84 30.41 40.15
CA ARG A 194 -6.82 30.19 39.11
C ARG A 194 -6.68 31.31 38.08
N ASP A 195 -7.79 31.77 37.49
CA ASP A 195 -7.73 32.72 36.38
C ASP A 195 -7.26 34.10 36.84
N LYS A 196 -7.65 34.53 38.06
CA LYS A 196 -7.13 35.75 38.66
C LYS A 196 -5.64 35.63 38.95
N LEU A 197 -5.17 34.48 39.45
CA LEU A 197 -3.75 34.20 39.63
C LEU A 197 -2.98 34.21 38.32
N TYR A 198 -3.54 33.65 37.24
CA TYR A 198 -2.92 33.63 35.92
C TYR A 198 -2.69 35.04 35.38
N TYR A 199 -3.71 35.89 35.41
CA TYR A 199 -3.57 37.28 34.98
C TYR A 199 -2.59 38.07 35.86
N LYS A 200 -2.60 37.81 37.18
CA LYS A 200 -1.66 38.45 38.12
C LYS A 200 -0.22 38.00 37.84
N TYR A 201 0.00 36.72 37.56
CA TYR A 201 1.31 36.15 37.22
C TYR A 201 1.91 36.80 35.98
N ILE A 202 1.14 36.88 34.89
CA ILE A 202 1.61 37.51 33.65
C ILE A 202 1.96 38.98 33.87
N ARG A 203 1.14 39.70 34.64
CA ARG A 203 1.35 41.12 34.91
C ARG A 203 2.55 41.39 35.82
N SER A 204 2.76 40.57 36.86
CA SER A 204 3.83 40.78 37.85
C SER A 204 5.19 40.30 37.38
N THR A 205 5.25 39.13 36.72
CA THR A 205 6.52 38.51 36.34
C THR A 205 7.00 38.93 34.95
N LYS A 206 6.11 39.47 34.11
CA LYS A 206 6.33 39.73 32.67
C LYS A 206 6.81 38.48 31.89
N LYS A 207 6.69 37.27 32.45
CA LYS A 207 7.04 36.01 31.79
C LYS A 207 5.81 35.47 31.06
N TYR A 208 6.01 35.04 29.80
CA TYR A 208 4.96 34.37 29.05
C TYR A 208 4.83 32.91 29.50
N VAL A 209 3.63 32.53 29.93
CA VAL A 209 3.23 31.14 30.19
C VAL A 209 1.84 30.94 29.60
N SER A 210 1.62 29.84 28.87
CA SER A 210 0.30 29.53 28.33
C SER A 210 -0.67 29.19 29.47
N SER A 211 -1.95 29.50 29.29
CA SER A 211 -3.00 29.18 30.28
C SER A 211 -3.03 27.69 30.62
N TYR A 212 -2.77 26.83 29.63
CA TYR A 212 -2.69 25.38 29.81
C TYR A 212 -1.54 24.97 30.74
N VAL A 213 -0.33 25.50 30.53
CA VAL A 213 0.84 25.20 31.39
C VAL A 213 0.64 25.77 32.79
N PHE A 214 0.07 26.97 32.90
CA PHE A 214 -0.25 27.56 34.20
C PHE A 214 -1.28 26.72 34.96
N ARG A 215 -2.33 26.25 34.28
CA ARG A 215 -3.35 25.36 34.88
C ARG A 215 -2.74 24.06 35.40
N ILE A 216 -1.81 23.44 34.66
CA ILE A 216 -1.13 22.22 35.11
C ILE A 216 -0.36 22.47 36.41
N ASN A 217 0.31 23.62 36.53
CA ASN A 217 1.06 23.96 37.75
C ASN A 217 0.12 24.33 38.90
N TYR A 218 -1.01 24.99 38.63
CA TYR A 218 -2.06 25.27 39.62
C TYR A 218 -2.75 24.00 40.13
N GLU A 219 -2.95 22.98 39.30
CA GLU A 219 -3.47 21.67 39.71
C GLU A 219 -2.47 20.91 40.62
N LYS A 220 -1.21 21.36 40.71
CA LYS A 220 -0.12 20.72 41.44
C LYS A 220 0.36 21.54 42.66
N SER A 221 -0.01 22.82 42.75
CA SER A 221 0.18 23.69 43.91
C SER A 221 -0.87 23.40 44.96
#